data_AF-A0A0J5IU42-F1
#
_entry.id   AF-A0A0J5IU42-F1
#
_cell.length_a   1.000
_cell.length_b   1.000
_cell.length_c   1.000
_cell.angle_alpha   90.00
_cell.angle_beta   90.00
_cell.angle_gamma   90.00
#
_symmetry.space_group_name_H-M   'P 1'
#
loop_
_entity.id
_entity.type
_entity.pdbx_description
1 polymer ?
#
loop_
_entity_poly.entity_id
_entity_poly.type
_entity_poly.pdbx_seq_one_letter_code
_entity_poly.pdbx_strand_id
1 'polypeptide(L)'
;MSYNLIAYYENGIPYTADGKRILKIIPATISGRDVLNRLKSSFMPSTPNIFPGIGYGSYAKPRETLTDGALYTPGGGISAHDMAKLWQANGKEGICPVCSRKQCPFIEKEINKALGLLDKYRNKPNGETFALMRSDYHFTQPLLNIKNMFNSTAPVVMSHLSMLEGKRFYSTMDNLKGLFEDRYLLDNRIGSFKSLSSNAQTTLQIFAYGNESRKSKYDNFYHHMGSVEGTGRSTQWGKRDFNSAIKELYNNMAPTLKNIFVLDELVKEFDKFGQMSTYVKNIGKLTTDFLKSDFSNSDHKDLVKNQYDFFSGKKTNLQRDIQQYMFAVSNLDKVFNIGGISQGSTNMTTSALRFSTQGSRETNPYGVLQDNDRREGSQVNAFRHTLWQSAITAKYGKEIASRVADAHERYDTLDLSVRHFKTSADADETIDMLNNRTGRQIGMANANTSMKEQAKAILNHFHKEGLYVAKENASGFSVVKEKISDEQFSYMKSQFDRGDNEGFSPEQLAAGKRKEPIVDYQ
;
A
#
# COMPACT_ATOMS: atom_id res chain seq x y z
N MET A 1 -42.35 -5.03 6.82
CA MET A 1 -41.15 -5.85 6.50
C MET A 1 -40.20 -5.72 7.67
N SER A 2 -39.73 -6.83 8.25
CA SER A 2 -38.62 -6.76 9.22
C SER A 2 -37.33 -6.53 8.45
N TYR A 3 -36.76 -5.34 8.56
CA TYR A 3 -35.47 -5.02 7.96
C TYR A 3 -34.36 -5.71 8.77
N ASN A 4 -33.52 -6.50 8.12
CA ASN A 4 -32.37 -7.14 8.77
C ASN A 4 -31.27 -6.09 8.98
N LEU A 5 -31.06 -5.66 10.22
CA LEU A 5 -30.02 -4.69 10.55
C LEU A 5 -28.62 -5.32 10.39
N ILE A 6 -27.74 -4.66 9.64
CA ILE A 6 -26.30 -4.91 9.58
C ILE A 6 -25.69 -4.45 10.91
N ALA A 7 -25.19 -5.39 11.71
CA ALA A 7 -24.49 -5.08 12.95
C ALA A 7 -22.98 -4.92 12.76
N TYR A 8 -22.37 -5.72 11.88
CA TYR A 8 -20.93 -5.67 11.63
C TYR A 8 -20.59 -6.20 10.23
N TYR A 9 -19.37 -5.89 9.79
CA TYR A 9 -18.73 -6.47 8.62
C TYR A 9 -17.66 -7.45 9.07
N GLU A 10 -17.54 -8.60 8.41
CA GLU A 10 -16.48 -9.57 8.62
C GLU A 10 -15.89 -9.95 7.27
N ASN A 11 -14.60 -9.66 7.05
CA ASN A 11 -13.91 -9.93 5.79
C ASN A 11 -14.69 -9.40 4.56
N GLY A 12 -15.24 -8.20 4.71
CA GLY A 12 -16.02 -7.51 3.68
C GLY A 12 -17.45 -8.03 3.48
N ILE A 13 -17.94 -8.93 4.33
CA ILE A 13 -19.29 -9.49 4.27
C ILE A 13 -20.15 -8.92 5.42
N PRO A 14 -21.39 -8.45 5.18
CA PRO A 14 -22.27 -7.92 6.23
C PRO A 14 -23.01 -9.02 7.01
N TYR A 15 -23.18 -8.80 8.32
CA TYR A 15 -23.84 -9.72 9.25
C TYR A 15 -24.82 -9.01 10.19
N THR A 16 -25.84 -9.72 10.65
CA THR A 16 -26.77 -9.30 11.71
C THR A 16 -26.14 -9.45 13.11
N ALA A 17 -26.79 -8.88 14.13
CA ALA A 17 -26.32 -8.95 15.53
C ALA A 17 -26.25 -10.38 16.08
N ASP A 18 -27.11 -11.29 15.60
CA ASP A 18 -27.11 -12.72 15.93
C ASP A 18 -26.14 -13.53 15.05
N GLY A 19 -25.28 -12.88 14.27
CA GLY A 19 -24.22 -13.51 13.50
C GLY A 19 -24.67 -14.19 12.22
N LYS A 20 -25.89 -13.92 11.74
CA LYS A 20 -26.35 -14.44 10.45
C LYS A 20 -25.79 -13.59 9.32
N ARG A 21 -25.20 -14.27 8.34
CA ARG A 21 -24.74 -13.64 7.10
C ARG A 21 -25.94 -13.06 6.35
N ILE A 22 -25.86 -11.80 5.95
CA ILE A 22 -26.90 -11.16 5.15
C ILE A 22 -26.61 -11.50 3.67
N LEU A 23 -27.26 -12.56 3.18
CA LEU A 23 -27.04 -13.14 1.85
C LEU A 23 -27.97 -12.56 0.76
N LYS A 24 -29.02 -11.83 1.12
CA LYS A 24 -30.12 -11.45 0.20
C LYS A 24 -30.56 -10.00 0.42
N ILE A 25 -30.19 -9.11 -0.50
CA ILE A 25 -30.58 -7.69 -0.51
C ILE A 25 -31.88 -7.51 -1.34
N ILE A 26 -32.91 -8.35 -1.18
CA ILE A 26 -34.24 -8.11 -1.80
C ILE A 26 -35.35 -8.79 -0.97
N PRO A 27 -36.41 -8.07 -0.53
CA PRO A 27 -37.69 -8.67 -0.15
C PRO A 27 -38.58 -8.88 -1.38
N ALA A 28 -39.17 -10.07 -1.51
CA ALA A 28 -39.88 -10.56 -2.70
C ALA A 28 -41.24 -9.88 -3.03
N THR A 29 -41.62 -8.78 -2.37
CA THR A 29 -43.02 -8.31 -2.36
C THR A 29 -43.25 -6.84 -2.69
N ILE A 30 -42.26 -6.11 -3.22
CA ILE A 30 -42.52 -4.76 -3.75
C ILE A 30 -42.46 -4.81 -5.27
N SER A 31 -43.56 -4.40 -5.92
CA SER A 31 -43.61 -4.31 -7.38
C SER A 31 -42.51 -3.35 -7.84
N GLY A 32 -41.68 -3.79 -8.79
CA GLY A 32 -40.54 -2.98 -9.27
C GLY A 32 -40.97 -1.58 -9.71
N ARG A 33 -42.21 -1.39 -10.17
CA ARG A 33 -42.74 -0.11 -10.69
C ARG A 33 -42.86 1.00 -9.63
N ASP A 34 -43.09 0.66 -8.36
CA ASP A 34 -43.20 1.65 -7.27
C ASP A 34 -41.84 2.10 -6.70
N VAL A 35 -40.84 1.22 -6.74
CA VAL A 35 -39.43 1.56 -6.44
C VAL A 35 -38.82 2.37 -7.59
N LEU A 36 -39.19 2.05 -8.84
CA LEU A 36 -38.72 2.72 -10.05
C LEU A 36 -39.14 4.21 -10.14
N ASN A 37 -40.15 4.66 -9.39
CA ASN A 37 -40.57 6.07 -9.36
C ASN A 37 -39.84 6.93 -8.30
N ARG A 38 -39.07 6.33 -7.36
CA ARG A 38 -38.49 7.08 -6.23
C ARG A 38 -36.97 7.27 -6.24
N LEU A 39 -36.18 6.58 -7.07
CA LEU A 39 -34.72 6.65 -6.97
C LEU A 39 -34.03 6.64 -8.34
N LYS A 40 -33.77 7.80 -8.94
CA LYS A 40 -32.90 7.95 -10.12
C LYS A 40 -31.47 8.22 -9.64
N SER A 41 -30.54 7.28 -9.79
CA SER A 41 -29.14 7.62 -10.05
C SER A 41 -28.39 6.43 -10.65
N SER A 42 -27.90 6.61 -11.86
CA SER A 42 -26.69 5.94 -12.34
C SER A 42 -25.52 6.66 -11.67
N PHE A 43 -24.66 5.99 -10.90
CA PHE A 43 -23.61 6.70 -10.17
C PHE A 43 -22.58 7.29 -11.15
N MET A 44 -22.74 8.56 -11.56
CA MET A 44 -21.81 9.36 -12.36
C MET A 44 -22.27 10.85 -12.42
N PRO A 45 -21.37 11.80 -12.76
CA PRO A 45 -21.39 13.18 -12.29
C PRO A 45 -22.56 13.99 -12.87
N SER A 46 -23.09 14.92 -12.08
CA SER A 46 -23.83 16.06 -12.61
C SER A 46 -23.10 17.36 -12.25
N THR A 47 -22.34 17.89 -13.19
CA THR A 47 -22.33 19.35 -13.36
C THR A 47 -23.62 19.76 -14.09
N PRO A 48 -24.18 20.95 -13.81
CA PRO A 48 -25.45 21.38 -14.38
C PRO A 48 -25.34 21.70 -15.88
N ASN A 49 -26.47 21.60 -16.57
CA ASN A 49 -26.69 22.09 -17.93
C ASN A 49 -26.14 23.50 -18.13
N ILE A 50 -25.39 23.71 -19.21
CA ILE A 50 -25.27 25.01 -19.84
C ILE A 50 -26.15 24.94 -21.11
N PHE A 51 -27.27 25.68 -21.08
CA PHE A 51 -28.27 25.93 -22.13
C PHE A 51 -29.61 25.15 -22.12
N PRO A 52 -30.76 25.83 -22.36
CA PRO A 52 -32.10 25.26 -22.33
C PRO A 52 -32.56 24.79 -23.72
N GLY A 53 -33.18 23.61 -23.77
CA GLY A 53 -33.97 23.13 -24.90
C GLY A 53 -33.47 21.83 -25.53
N ILE A 54 -34.42 20.96 -25.89
CA ILE A 54 -34.29 19.72 -26.69
C ILE A 54 -34.13 18.40 -25.89
N GLY A 55 -35.25 17.68 -25.78
CA GLY A 55 -35.38 16.27 -26.21
C GLY A 55 -34.88 15.15 -25.29
N TYR A 56 -35.83 14.42 -24.70
CA TYR A 56 -35.65 13.17 -23.95
C TYR A 56 -34.90 12.07 -24.72
N GLY A 57 -33.96 11.36 -24.06
CA GLY A 57 -33.35 10.14 -24.59
C GLY A 57 -32.49 9.34 -23.60
N SER A 58 -33.06 8.24 -23.09
CA SER A 58 -32.44 7.00 -22.57
C SER A 58 -31.29 7.04 -21.54
N TYR A 59 -31.65 6.81 -20.27
CA TYR A 59 -30.74 6.53 -19.15
C TYR A 59 -30.46 5.02 -18.99
N ALA A 60 -29.18 4.62 -18.97
CA ALA A 60 -28.75 3.28 -18.53
C ALA A 60 -28.83 3.16 -16.98
N LYS A 61 -29.35 2.02 -16.49
CA LYS A 61 -29.79 1.78 -15.09
C LYS A 61 -28.74 1.03 -14.24
N PRO A 62 -28.30 1.59 -13.10
CA PRO A 62 -27.69 0.86 -11.98
C PRO A 62 -28.41 1.21 -10.66
N ARG A 63 -29.19 0.29 -10.06
CA ARG A 63 -30.27 0.72 -9.14
C ARG A 63 -30.37 0.09 -7.74
N GLU A 64 -29.55 -0.88 -7.30
CA GLU A 64 -30.09 -1.79 -6.26
C GLU A 64 -29.23 -2.09 -5.01
N THR A 65 -28.01 -1.57 -4.82
CA THR A 65 -27.12 -2.12 -3.75
C THR A 65 -26.65 -1.17 -2.64
N LEU A 66 -26.81 0.17 -2.74
CA LEU A 66 -26.09 1.11 -1.84
C LEU A 66 -26.96 2.08 -1.03
N THR A 67 -28.19 2.38 -1.46
CA THR A 67 -29.13 3.22 -0.70
C THR A 67 -29.63 2.54 0.58
N ASP A 68 -29.48 1.22 0.62
CA ASP A 68 -30.02 0.32 1.63
C ASP A 68 -29.16 0.26 2.89
N GLY A 69 -27.82 0.36 2.77
CA GLY A 69 -26.90 0.30 3.93
C GLY A 69 -27.24 1.34 5.02
N ALA A 70 -27.72 2.52 4.63
CA ALA A 70 -28.21 3.57 5.52
C ALA A 70 -29.36 3.11 6.43
N LEU A 71 -30.34 2.40 5.84
CA LEU A 71 -31.55 1.92 6.50
C LEU A 71 -31.26 0.72 7.41
N TYR A 72 -30.18 -0.02 7.13
CA TYR A 72 -29.85 -1.26 7.83
C TYR A 72 -28.77 -1.12 8.91
N THR A 73 -28.12 0.04 9.11
CA THR A 73 -27.17 0.18 10.24
C THR A 73 -27.89 0.22 11.60
N PRO A 74 -27.27 -0.25 12.70
CA PRO A 74 -27.88 -0.27 14.03
C PRO A 74 -28.03 1.17 14.51
N GLY A 75 -29.26 1.69 14.43
CA GLY A 75 -29.56 3.10 14.74
C GLY A 75 -29.88 3.99 13.54
N GLY A 76 -29.90 3.46 12.31
CA GLY A 76 -30.42 4.18 11.13
C GLY A 76 -29.52 5.30 10.59
N GLY A 77 -28.27 4.97 10.26
CA GLY A 77 -27.31 5.86 9.60
C GLY A 77 -26.98 7.11 10.41
N ILE A 78 -26.24 8.06 9.84
CA ILE A 78 -26.14 9.39 10.44
C ILE A 78 -27.43 10.18 10.15
N SER A 79 -28.07 10.72 11.19
CA SER A 79 -29.29 11.52 11.01
C SER A 79 -28.95 12.93 10.50
N ALA A 80 -29.92 13.62 9.88
CA ALA A 80 -29.73 15.03 9.52
C ALA A 80 -29.48 15.91 10.76
N HIS A 81 -29.95 15.48 11.94
CA HIS A 81 -29.68 16.15 13.21
C HIS A 81 -28.21 16.01 13.62
N ASP A 82 -27.65 14.81 13.56
CA ASP A 82 -26.22 14.58 13.83
C ASP A 82 -25.34 15.36 12.86
N MET A 83 -25.71 15.38 11.56
CA MET A 83 -24.98 16.14 10.55
C MET A 83 -25.05 17.65 10.79
N ALA A 84 -26.23 18.19 11.10
CA ALA A 84 -26.41 19.61 11.39
C ALA A 84 -25.67 20.02 12.67
N LYS A 85 -25.65 19.16 13.70
CA LYS A 85 -24.86 19.38 14.92
C LYS A 85 -23.36 19.36 14.66
N LEU A 86 -22.87 18.41 13.86
CA LEU A 86 -21.44 18.37 13.53
C LEU A 86 -21.04 19.60 12.71
N TRP A 87 -21.88 20.03 11.77
CA TRP A 87 -21.65 21.28 11.06
C TRP A 87 -21.68 22.47 12.02
N GLN A 88 -22.62 22.54 12.96
CA GLN A 88 -22.66 23.63 13.94
C GLN A 88 -21.36 23.71 14.76
N ALA A 89 -20.79 22.56 15.11
CA ALA A 89 -19.55 22.46 15.87
C ALA A 89 -18.31 22.84 15.07
N ASN A 90 -18.24 22.48 13.78
CA ASN A 90 -17.00 22.59 13.00
C ASN A 90 -17.08 23.51 11.76
N GLY A 91 -18.28 23.73 11.23
CA GLY A 91 -18.63 24.31 9.93
C GLY A 91 -18.42 25.81 9.77
N LYS A 92 -18.23 26.54 10.89
CA LYS A 92 -18.06 28.01 10.86
C LYS A 92 -16.79 28.46 10.14
N GLU A 93 -15.77 27.60 10.09
CA GLU A 93 -14.49 27.88 9.43
C GLU A 93 -14.48 27.51 7.94
N GLY A 94 -15.48 26.74 7.49
CA GLY A 94 -15.60 26.22 6.12
C GLY A 94 -16.25 27.19 5.12
N ILE A 95 -16.11 26.89 3.83
CA ILE A 95 -16.69 27.67 2.74
C ILE A 95 -18.17 27.28 2.56
N CYS A 96 -19.05 28.26 2.61
CA CYS A 96 -20.48 28.05 2.38
C CYS A 96 -20.73 27.46 0.98
N PRO A 97 -21.43 26.31 0.86
CA PRO A 97 -21.69 25.70 -0.44
C PRO A 97 -22.71 26.48 -1.29
N VAL A 98 -23.39 27.47 -0.71
CA VAL A 98 -24.40 28.29 -1.37
C VAL A 98 -23.82 29.63 -1.87
N CYS A 99 -22.90 30.25 -1.12
CA CYS A 99 -22.37 31.58 -1.44
C CYS A 99 -20.84 31.69 -1.43
N SER A 100 -20.13 30.58 -1.24
CA SER A 100 -18.66 30.48 -1.19
C SER A 100 -17.96 31.39 -0.16
N ARG A 101 -18.69 31.87 0.87
CA ARG A 101 -18.12 32.66 1.96
C ARG A 101 -17.87 31.82 3.20
N LYS A 102 -16.76 32.08 3.90
CA LYS A 102 -16.55 31.61 5.29
C LYS A 102 -17.54 32.32 6.22
N GLN A 103 -17.95 31.66 7.31
CA GLN A 103 -18.86 32.22 8.31
C GLN A 103 -20.17 32.79 7.72
N CYS A 104 -20.77 32.11 6.74
CA CYS A 104 -21.98 32.61 6.10
C CYS A 104 -23.17 32.69 7.09
N PRO A 105 -23.69 33.90 7.41
CA PRO A 105 -24.78 34.05 8.39
C PRO A 105 -26.07 33.37 7.97
N PHE A 106 -26.28 33.21 6.65
CA PHE A 106 -27.44 32.50 6.10
C PHE A 106 -27.41 31.01 6.45
N ILE A 107 -26.25 30.35 6.32
CA ILE A 107 -26.14 28.92 6.65
C ILE A 107 -26.23 28.71 8.17
N GLU A 108 -25.60 29.57 8.97
CA GLU A 108 -25.72 29.48 10.42
C GLU A 108 -27.18 29.63 10.88
N LYS A 109 -27.90 30.61 10.32
CA LYS A 109 -29.34 30.80 10.58
C LYS A 109 -30.15 29.58 10.17
N GLU A 110 -29.95 29.05 8.96
CA GLU A 110 -30.71 27.89 8.47
C GLU A 110 -30.37 26.61 9.24
N ILE A 111 -29.14 26.45 9.74
CA ILE A 111 -28.76 25.32 10.59
C ILE A 111 -29.40 25.41 11.96
N ASN A 112 -29.39 26.58 12.59
CA ASN A 112 -30.07 26.77 13.88
C ASN A 112 -31.58 26.54 13.75
N LYS A 113 -32.18 27.03 12.65
CA LYS A 113 -33.59 26.79 12.32
C LYS A 113 -33.88 25.30 12.07
N ALA A 114 -33.04 24.62 11.28
CA ALA A 114 -33.17 23.20 11.00
C ALA A 114 -33.03 22.36 12.27
N LEU A 115 -32.05 22.67 13.13
CA LEU A 115 -31.88 22.01 14.44
C LEU A 115 -33.11 22.19 15.33
N GLY A 116 -33.64 23.41 15.44
CA GLY A 116 -34.86 23.67 16.21
C GLY A 116 -36.08 22.91 15.68
N LEU A 117 -36.23 22.80 14.35
CA LEU A 117 -37.28 21.98 13.73
C LEU A 117 -37.05 20.48 13.97
N LEU A 118 -35.81 20.01 13.83
CA LEU A 118 -35.45 18.61 14.05
C LEU A 118 -35.66 18.20 15.51
N ASP A 119 -35.32 19.06 16.48
CA ASP A 119 -35.60 18.82 17.90
C ASP A 119 -37.10 18.80 18.19
N LYS A 120 -37.86 19.77 17.63
CA LYS A 120 -39.33 19.86 17.79
C LYS A 120 -40.06 18.63 17.26
N TYR A 121 -39.56 18.04 16.17
CA TYR A 121 -40.20 16.92 15.50
C TYR A 121 -39.52 15.57 15.74
N ARG A 122 -38.45 15.50 16.54
CA ARG A 122 -37.62 14.30 16.77
C ARG A 122 -38.43 13.06 17.15
N ASN A 123 -39.46 13.22 17.97
CA ASN A 123 -40.29 12.11 18.48
C ASN A 123 -41.51 11.80 17.59
N LYS A 124 -41.68 12.49 16.45
CA LYS A 124 -42.82 12.26 15.55
C LYS A 124 -42.43 11.27 14.44
N PRO A 125 -43.36 10.40 14.01
CA PRO A 125 -43.18 9.62 12.79
C PRO A 125 -42.87 10.54 11.60
N ASN A 126 -41.81 10.22 10.84
CA ASN A 126 -41.30 11.05 9.73
C ASN A 126 -40.90 12.48 10.16
N GLY A 127 -40.61 12.70 11.44
CA GLY A 127 -40.32 14.02 12.00
C GLY A 127 -39.09 14.69 11.38
N GLU A 128 -38.06 13.92 11.04
CA GLU A 128 -36.88 14.39 10.32
C GLU A 128 -37.24 14.93 8.93
N THR A 129 -37.96 14.15 8.13
CA THR A 129 -38.44 14.58 6.80
C THR A 129 -39.33 15.82 6.91
N PHE A 130 -40.21 15.86 7.91
CA PHE A 130 -41.13 16.99 8.14
C PHE A 130 -40.41 18.28 8.57
N ALA A 131 -39.33 18.15 9.34
CA ALA A 131 -38.45 19.25 9.74
C ALA A 131 -37.63 19.76 8.56
N LEU A 132 -37.09 18.87 7.74
CA LEU A 132 -36.30 19.22 6.56
C LEU A 132 -37.16 19.91 5.49
N MET A 133 -38.37 19.41 5.19
CA MET A 133 -39.27 20.08 4.22
C MET A 133 -39.73 21.49 4.64
N ARG A 134 -39.54 21.88 5.90
CA ARG A 134 -39.86 23.23 6.43
C ARG A 134 -38.65 24.17 6.52
N SER A 135 -37.45 23.66 6.24
CA SER A 135 -36.24 24.46 6.16
C SER A 135 -36.02 24.93 4.72
N ASP A 136 -35.13 25.90 4.49
CA ASP A 136 -34.89 26.41 3.14
C ASP A 136 -34.46 25.29 2.17
N TYR A 137 -35.01 25.29 0.95
CA TYR A 137 -34.72 24.27 -0.06
C TYR A 137 -33.23 24.25 -0.47
N HIS A 138 -32.60 25.42 -0.59
CA HIS A 138 -31.19 25.57 -0.93
C HIS A 138 -30.24 25.13 0.18
N PHE A 139 -30.75 24.97 1.41
CA PHE A 139 -30.02 24.38 2.53
C PHE A 139 -30.27 22.87 2.67
N THR A 140 -31.53 22.46 2.57
CA THR A 140 -31.98 21.08 2.83
C THR A 140 -31.56 20.10 1.74
N GLN A 141 -31.62 20.52 0.47
CA GLN A 141 -31.25 19.66 -0.64
C GLN A 141 -29.75 19.27 -0.59
N PRO A 142 -28.80 20.20 -0.38
CA PRO A 142 -27.40 19.82 -0.14
C PRO A 142 -27.19 18.94 1.08
N LEU A 143 -27.87 19.21 2.21
CA LEU A 143 -27.73 18.41 3.43
C LEU A 143 -28.18 16.95 3.20
N LEU A 144 -29.31 16.75 2.54
CA LEU A 144 -29.83 15.44 2.15
C LEU A 144 -28.92 14.72 1.15
N ASN A 145 -28.38 15.45 0.17
CA ASN A 145 -27.44 14.87 -0.80
C ASN A 145 -26.16 14.37 -0.10
N ILE A 146 -25.61 15.13 0.85
CA ILE A 146 -24.44 14.71 1.63
C ILE A 146 -24.78 13.50 2.50
N LYS A 147 -25.95 13.50 3.15
CA LYS A 147 -26.43 12.38 3.98
C LYS A 147 -26.51 11.09 3.18
N ASN A 148 -27.19 11.14 2.04
CA ASN A 148 -27.40 9.99 1.18
C ASN A 148 -26.08 9.48 0.61
N MET A 149 -25.23 10.38 0.15
CA MET A 149 -23.89 10.02 -0.34
C MET A 149 -23.04 9.38 0.76
N PHE A 150 -22.97 9.98 1.96
CA PHE A 150 -22.21 9.41 3.08
C PHE A 150 -22.72 8.03 3.48
N ASN A 151 -24.04 7.89 3.67
CA ASN A 151 -24.60 6.60 4.08
C ASN A 151 -24.43 5.52 2.99
N SER A 152 -24.27 5.91 1.72
CA SER A 152 -23.97 4.98 0.63
C SER A 152 -22.50 4.54 0.59
N THR A 153 -21.56 5.38 1.01
CA THR A 153 -20.12 5.05 0.99
C THR A 153 -19.62 4.42 2.28
N ALA A 154 -20.24 4.73 3.43
CA ALA A 154 -19.83 4.19 4.73
C ALA A 154 -19.77 2.65 4.79
N PRO A 155 -20.73 1.89 4.23
CA PRO A 155 -20.64 0.43 4.12
C PRO A 155 -19.36 -0.07 3.45
N VAL A 156 -18.95 0.60 2.37
CA VAL A 156 -17.75 0.24 1.59
C VAL A 156 -16.49 0.52 2.41
N VAL A 157 -16.41 1.68 3.06
CA VAL A 157 -15.30 2.03 3.95
C VAL A 157 -15.18 1.02 5.09
N MET A 158 -16.27 0.73 5.80
CA MET A 158 -16.28 -0.23 6.92
C MET A 158 -15.93 -1.65 6.48
N SER A 159 -16.36 -2.06 5.28
CA SER A 159 -15.99 -3.33 4.66
C SER A 159 -14.48 -3.45 4.47
N HIS A 160 -13.85 -2.45 3.87
CA HIS A 160 -12.40 -2.42 3.69
C HIS A 160 -11.65 -2.36 5.03
N LEU A 161 -12.10 -1.54 5.99
CA LEU A 161 -11.50 -1.49 7.32
C LEU A 161 -11.54 -2.84 8.04
N SER A 162 -12.66 -3.58 7.93
CA SER A 162 -12.74 -4.95 8.48
C SER A 162 -11.70 -5.89 7.88
N MET A 163 -11.45 -5.79 6.58
CA MET A 163 -10.41 -6.59 5.91
C MET A 163 -9.01 -6.19 6.35
N LEU A 164 -8.74 -4.88 6.44
CA LEU A 164 -7.40 -4.32 6.68
C LEU A 164 -6.99 -4.38 8.16
N GLU A 165 -7.95 -4.39 9.08
CA GLU A 165 -7.72 -4.45 10.54
C GLU A 165 -7.97 -5.86 11.13
N GLY A 166 -8.21 -6.86 10.27
CA GLY A 166 -8.12 -8.27 10.61
C GLY A 166 -9.18 -8.81 11.57
N LYS A 167 -10.42 -8.28 11.54
CA LYS A 167 -11.59 -8.79 12.29
C LYS A 167 -12.88 -8.03 11.97
N ARG A 168 -13.96 -8.38 12.70
CA ARG A 168 -15.27 -7.75 12.63
C ARG A 168 -15.20 -6.25 12.90
N PHE A 169 -15.61 -5.44 11.93
CA PHE A 169 -15.80 -4.01 12.13
C PHE A 169 -17.26 -3.74 12.48
N TYR A 170 -17.53 -3.33 13.72
CA TYR A 170 -18.89 -3.05 14.17
C TYR A 170 -19.39 -1.74 13.54
N SER A 171 -20.58 -1.78 12.97
CA SER A 171 -21.25 -0.59 12.45
C SER A 171 -21.96 0.10 13.62
N THR A 172 -21.22 0.85 14.43
CA THR A 172 -21.80 1.63 15.54
C THR A 172 -22.06 3.07 15.11
N MET A 173 -22.96 3.76 15.82
CA MET A 173 -23.19 5.19 15.62
C MET A 173 -21.90 6.01 15.79
N ASP A 174 -21.02 5.62 16.71
CA ASP A 174 -19.75 6.31 16.95
C ASP A 174 -18.77 6.14 15.80
N ASN A 175 -18.68 4.95 15.21
CA ASN A 175 -17.85 4.71 14.02
C ASN A 175 -18.35 5.53 12.82
N LEU A 176 -19.68 5.63 12.64
CA LEU A 176 -20.27 6.46 11.59
C LEU A 176 -20.01 7.95 11.83
N LYS A 177 -20.11 8.43 13.08
CA LYS A 177 -19.76 9.81 13.42
C LYS A 177 -18.30 10.11 13.15
N GLY A 178 -17.39 9.22 13.53
CA GLY A 178 -15.96 9.33 13.22
C GLY A 178 -15.70 9.44 11.72
N LEU A 179 -16.31 8.58 10.90
CA LEU A 179 -16.19 8.64 9.44
C LEU A 179 -16.74 9.95 8.84
N PHE A 180 -17.78 10.53 9.44
CA PHE A 180 -18.33 11.80 9.01
C PHE A 180 -17.43 12.97 9.41
N GLU A 181 -16.85 12.94 10.61
CA GLU A 181 -15.80 13.87 11.04
C GLU A 181 -14.57 13.82 10.13
N ASP A 182 -14.12 12.62 9.78
CA ASP A 182 -12.99 12.42 8.87
C ASP A 182 -13.29 13.00 7.48
N ARG A 183 -14.53 12.82 7.00
CA ARG A 183 -14.97 13.45 5.75
C ARG A 183 -14.92 14.97 5.83
N TYR A 184 -15.42 15.53 6.93
CA TYR A 184 -15.44 16.97 7.16
C TYR A 184 -14.01 17.54 7.22
N LEU A 185 -13.11 16.86 7.92
CA LEU A 185 -11.70 17.17 7.94
C LEU A 185 -11.09 17.18 6.53
N LEU A 186 -11.36 16.14 5.73
CA LEU A 186 -10.85 16.02 4.36
C LEU A 186 -11.41 17.14 3.45
N ASP A 187 -12.69 17.47 3.57
CA ASP A 187 -13.31 18.61 2.88
C ASP A 187 -12.57 19.91 3.20
N ASN A 188 -12.22 20.15 4.47
CA ASN A 188 -11.50 21.37 4.88
C ASN A 188 -10.04 21.39 4.41
N ARG A 189 -9.33 20.26 4.52
CA ARG A 189 -7.90 20.19 4.19
C ARG A 189 -7.64 20.20 2.68
N ILE A 190 -8.57 19.68 1.89
CA ILE A 190 -8.45 19.56 0.42
C ILE A 190 -9.24 20.68 -0.29
N GLY A 191 -10.18 21.34 0.39
CA GLY A 191 -11.06 22.40 -0.13
C GLY A 191 -12.13 21.91 -1.13
N SER A 192 -11.85 20.83 -1.85
CA SER A 192 -12.69 20.27 -2.91
C SER A 192 -12.71 18.75 -2.88
N PHE A 193 -12.74 18.14 -1.69
CA PHE A 193 -12.80 16.67 -1.56
C PHE A 193 -14.01 16.07 -2.28
N LYS A 194 -15.17 16.75 -2.28
CA LYS A 194 -16.35 16.38 -3.09
C LYS A 194 -16.12 16.35 -4.60
N SER A 195 -15.09 17.04 -5.10
CA SER A 195 -14.74 17.06 -6.53
C SER A 195 -13.78 15.93 -6.93
N LEU A 196 -13.30 15.13 -5.98
CA LEU A 196 -12.54 13.91 -6.26
C LEU A 196 -13.47 12.80 -6.74
N SER A 197 -12.92 11.78 -7.41
CA SER A 197 -13.70 10.59 -7.76
C SER A 197 -14.17 9.85 -6.51
N SER A 198 -15.25 9.08 -6.62
CA SER A 198 -15.79 8.31 -5.50
C SER A 198 -14.77 7.32 -4.92
N ASN A 199 -13.90 6.76 -5.77
CA ASN A 199 -12.80 5.90 -5.34
C ASN A 199 -11.81 6.67 -4.49
N ALA A 200 -11.30 7.80 -4.99
CA ALA A 200 -10.38 8.64 -4.21
C ALA A 200 -11.02 9.12 -2.90
N GLN A 201 -12.30 9.47 -2.89
CA GLN A 201 -13.01 9.83 -1.67
C GLN A 201 -13.05 8.68 -0.66
N THR A 202 -13.41 7.48 -1.11
CA THR A 202 -13.47 6.27 -0.26
C THR A 202 -12.09 5.93 0.30
N THR A 203 -11.06 5.91 -0.55
CA THR A 203 -9.68 5.60 -0.18
C THR A 203 -9.13 6.61 0.83
N LEU A 204 -9.40 7.91 0.63
CA LEU A 204 -9.00 8.95 1.59
C LEU A 204 -9.77 8.86 2.91
N GLN A 205 -11.04 8.42 2.92
CA GLN A 205 -11.75 8.15 4.17
C GLN A 205 -11.14 6.96 4.92
N ILE A 206 -10.72 5.90 4.22
CA ILE A 206 -9.98 4.78 4.82
C ILE A 206 -8.65 5.25 5.43
N PHE A 207 -7.93 6.14 4.73
CA PHE A 207 -6.72 6.77 5.25
C PHE A 207 -7.00 7.65 6.47
N ALA A 208 -8.07 8.44 6.41
CA ALA A 208 -8.39 9.39 7.46
C ALA A 208 -8.76 8.70 8.78
N TYR A 209 -9.39 7.53 8.67
CA TYR A 209 -9.81 6.71 9.77
C TYR A 209 -8.68 6.39 10.76
N GLY A 210 -8.94 6.61 12.05
CA GLY A 210 -7.99 6.34 13.14
C GLY A 210 -7.08 7.52 13.50
N ASN A 211 -7.45 8.75 13.12
CA ASN A 211 -6.81 10.03 13.51
C ASN A 211 -5.35 10.24 13.07
N GLU A 212 -4.65 9.25 12.54
CA GLU A 212 -3.24 9.39 12.15
C GLU A 212 -3.04 10.47 11.08
N SER A 213 -3.97 10.51 10.14
CA SER A 213 -4.09 11.46 9.04
C SER A 213 -4.18 12.93 9.48
N ARG A 214 -4.54 13.20 10.75
CA ARG A 214 -4.67 14.55 11.32
C ARG A 214 -3.34 15.17 11.70
N LYS A 215 -2.25 14.39 11.73
CA LYS A 215 -0.91 14.86 12.13
C LYS A 215 -0.36 15.85 11.10
N SER A 216 0.35 16.87 11.58
CA SER A 216 0.92 17.95 10.75
C SER A 216 1.87 17.45 9.66
N LYS A 217 2.51 16.28 9.85
CA LYS A 217 3.34 15.64 8.81
C LYS A 217 2.60 15.34 7.50
N TYR A 218 1.26 15.36 7.48
CA TYR A 218 0.46 15.17 6.28
C TYR A 218 -0.07 16.49 5.68
N ASP A 219 0.28 17.65 6.24
CA ASP A 219 -0.23 18.95 5.75
C ASP A 219 0.17 19.21 4.29
N ASN A 220 1.41 18.87 3.90
CA ASN A 220 1.88 18.97 2.52
C ASN A 220 1.13 18.02 1.57
N PHE A 221 0.85 16.79 2.01
CA PHE A 221 0.03 15.84 1.26
C PHE A 221 -1.34 16.46 0.93
N TYR A 222 -2.02 17.03 1.92
CA TYR A 222 -3.31 17.67 1.71
C TYR A 222 -3.22 18.93 0.85
N HIS A 223 -2.16 19.72 1.01
CA HIS A 223 -1.92 20.91 0.19
C HIS A 223 -1.84 20.54 -1.30
N HIS A 224 -1.05 19.51 -1.65
CA HIS A 224 -0.94 19.03 -3.03
C HIS A 224 -2.21 18.36 -3.55
N MET A 225 -2.95 17.69 -2.66
CA MET A 225 -4.27 17.15 -2.97
C MET A 225 -5.29 18.25 -3.21
N GLY A 226 -5.16 19.42 -2.58
CA GLY A 226 -6.10 20.52 -2.65
C GLY A 226 -6.06 21.31 -3.96
N SER A 227 -7.10 22.10 -4.18
CA SER A 227 -7.05 23.19 -5.17
C SER A 227 -6.58 24.44 -4.44
N VAL A 228 -5.50 25.08 -4.91
CA VAL A 228 -5.00 26.31 -4.29
C VAL A 228 -6.01 27.43 -4.49
N GLU A 229 -6.67 27.88 -3.43
CA GLU A 229 -7.54 29.06 -3.47
C GLU A 229 -6.70 30.34 -3.35
N GLY A 230 -6.81 31.27 -4.30
CA GLY A 230 -6.18 32.59 -4.14
C GLY A 230 -6.01 33.49 -5.37
N THR A 231 -6.18 33.03 -6.61
CA THR A 231 -6.03 33.91 -7.78
C THR A 231 -7.40 34.23 -8.38
N GLY A 232 -7.97 35.37 -8.00
CA GLY A 232 -9.27 35.87 -8.46
C GLY A 232 -9.39 36.15 -9.97
N ARG A 233 -9.14 35.17 -10.83
CA ARG A 233 -9.52 35.14 -12.23
C ARG A 233 -10.00 33.75 -12.59
N SER A 234 -11.30 33.65 -12.89
CA SER A 234 -11.90 32.52 -13.56
C SER A 234 -11.28 32.37 -14.95
N THR A 235 -10.22 31.56 -15.11
CA THR A 235 -9.82 30.92 -16.38
C THR A 235 -8.59 30.00 -16.33
N GLN A 236 -7.97 29.69 -15.19
CA GLN A 236 -7.02 28.57 -15.11
C GLN A 236 -7.23 27.75 -13.84
N TRP A 237 -7.61 26.49 -14.05
CA TRP A 237 -7.77 25.48 -13.02
C TRP A 237 -6.43 25.30 -12.29
N GLY A 238 -6.36 25.59 -10.99
CA GLY A 238 -5.25 25.14 -10.16
C GLY A 238 -5.22 23.61 -10.18
N LYS A 239 -4.33 23.03 -10.97
CA LYS A 239 -4.20 21.58 -11.12
C LYS A 239 -3.67 20.99 -9.82
N ARG A 240 -4.37 19.98 -9.29
CA ARG A 240 -3.88 19.17 -8.17
C ARG A 240 -2.56 18.52 -8.58
N ASP A 241 -1.58 18.51 -7.68
CA ASP A 241 -0.29 17.87 -7.93
C ASP A 241 -0.29 16.48 -7.28
N PHE A 242 -0.94 15.53 -7.94
CA PHE A 242 -1.03 14.16 -7.43
C PHE A 242 0.34 13.49 -7.32
N ASN A 243 1.35 13.88 -8.12
CA ASN A 243 2.69 13.32 -7.99
C ASN A 243 3.31 13.71 -6.66
N SER A 244 3.29 14.99 -6.31
CA SER A 244 3.82 15.47 -5.03
C SER A 244 2.98 14.98 -3.86
N ALA A 245 1.65 14.90 -4.00
CA ALA A 245 0.78 14.32 -2.98
C ALA A 245 1.17 12.87 -2.66
N ILE A 246 1.29 11.99 -3.67
CA ILE A 246 1.66 10.59 -3.43
C ILE A 246 3.05 10.48 -2.79
N LYS A 247 4.03 11.30 -3.21
CA LYS A 247 5.36 11.33 -2.60
C LYS A 247 5.31 11.72 -1.12
N GLU A 248 4.59 12.79 -0.79
CA GLU A 248 4.41 13.23 0.60
C GLU A 248 3.72 12.18 1.45
N LEU A 249 2.68 11.52 0.92
CA LEU A 249 2.01 10.43 1.62
C LEU A 249 2.98 9.26 1.88
N TYR A 250 3.66 8.80 0.83
CA TYR A 250 4.65 7.72 0.87
C TYR A 250 5.76 7.97 1.89
N ASN A 251 6.33 9.18 1.92
CA ASN A 251 7.43 9.53 2.81
C ASN A 251 7.02 9.61 4.30
N ASN A 252 5.75 9.95 4.57
CA ASN A 252 5.29 10.24 5.93
C ASN A 252 4.46 9.11 6.55
N MET A 253 3.89 8.21 5.75
CA MET A 253 3.01 7.15 6.25
C MET A 253 3.76 6.07 7.03
N ALA A 254 3.14 5.56 8.09
CA ALA A 254 3.56 4.28 8.66
C ALA A 254 3.16 3.17 7.67
N PRO A 255 4.04 2.22 7.34
CA PRO A 255 3.74 1.22 6.32
C PRO A 255 2.86 0.09 6.88
N THR A 256 1.61 0.40 7.23
CA THR A 256 0.60 -0.58 7.65
C THR A 256 -0.13 -1.13 6.43
N LEU A 257 -0.77 -2.30 6.54
CA LEU A 257 -1.58 -2.87 5.45
C LEU A 257 -2.64 -1.87 4.94
N LYS A 258 -3.31 -1.17 5.85
CA LYS A 258 -4.26 -0.09 5.54
C LYS A 258 -3.63 1.02 4.71
N ASN A 259 -2.46 1.51 5.15
CA ASN A 259 -1.78 2.62 4.50
C ASN A 259 -1.23 2.18 3.13
N ILE A 260 -0.69 0.97 3.00
CA ILE A 260 -0.23 0.42 1.72
C ILE A 260 -1.39 0.28 0.73
N PHE A 261 -2.55 -0.21 1.19
CA PHE A 261 -3.79 -0.23 0.38
C PHE A 261 -4.20 1.16 -0.08
N VAL A 262 -4.18 2.15 0.82
CA VAL A 262 -4.48 3.55 0.47
C VAL A 262 -3.55 4.05 -0.64
N LEU A 263 -2.24 3.82 -0.48
CA LEU A 263 -1.24 4.26 -1.43
C LEU A 263 -1.46 3.62 -2.81
N ASP A 264 -1.71 2.30 -2.84
CA ASP A 264 -1.99 1.54 -4.05
C ASP A 264 -3.21 2.07 -4.83
N GLU A 265 -4.33 2.23 -4.13
CA GLU A 265 -5.59 2.66 -4.73
C GLU A 265 -5.54 4.12 -5.19
N LEU A 266 -4.84 5.01 -4.45
CA LEU A 266 -4.65 6.39 -4.91
C LEU A 266 -3.76 6.45 -6.17
N VAL A 267 -2.68 5.66 -6.24
CA VAL A 267 -1.84 5.61 -7.45
C VAL A 267 -2.63 5.10 -8.65
N LYS A 268 -3.37 3.99 -8.50
CA LYS A 268 -4.22 3.46 -9.58
C LYS A 268 -5.27 4.47 -10.03
N GLU A 269 -5.92 5.14 -9.08
CA GLU A 269 -6.95 6.12 -9.40
C GLU A 269 -6.40 7.33 -10.15
N PHE A 270 -5.24 7.85 -9.75
CA PHE A 270 -4.65 9.03 -10.37
C PHE A 270 -3.87 8.72 -11.65
N ASP A 271 -3.39 7.50 -11.84
CA ASP A 271 -2.75 7.07 -13.08
C ASP A 271 -3.73 6.72 -14.21
N LYS A 272 -5.04 6.70 -13.96
CA LYS A 272 -6.07 6.54 -15.03
C LYS A 272 -5.92 7.55 -16.17
N PHE A 273 -5.29 8.69 -15.90
CA PHE A 273 -5.03 9.75 -16.87
C PHE A 273 -3.64 9.67 -17.50
N GLY A 274 -2.82 8.68 -17.14
CA GLY A 274 -1.46 8.45 -17.66
C GLY A 274 -0.41 9.46 -17.21
N GLN A 275 -0.76 10.39 -16.30
CA GLN A 275 0.05 11.55 -15.93
C GLN A 275 0.97 11.33 -14.73
N MET A 276 1.02 10.11 -14.16
CA MET A 276 1.93 9.83 -13.05
C MET A 276 3.36 9.67 -13.54
N SER A 277 4.29 10.26 -12.78
CA SER A 277 5.73 10.11 -12.98
C SER A 277 6.14 8.65 -12.82
N THR A 278 7.26 8.28 -13.45
CA THR A 278 7.86 6.94 -13.31
C THR A 278 8.09 6.57 -11.84
N TYR A 279 8.54 7.53 -11.03
CA TYR A 279 8.73 7.34 -9.58
C TYR A 279 7.44 6.92 -8.87
N VAL A 280 6.31 7.60 -9.15
CA VAL A 280 5.02 7.29 -8.52
C VAL A 280 4.42 5.99 -9.05
N LYS A 281 4.56 5.70 -10.34
CA LYS A 281 4.16 4.39 -10.91
C LYS A 281 4.91 3.23 -10.28
N ASN A 282 6.18 3.45 -9.98
CA ASN A 282 7.04 2.50 -9.29
C ASN A 282 6.60 2.24 -7.84
N ILE A 283 6.14 3.28 -7.12
CA ILE A 283 5.46 3.10 -5.82
C ILE A 283 4.23 2.19 -5.99
N GLY A 284 3.35 2.52 -6.93
CA GLY A 284 2.11 1.76 -7.17
C GLY A 284 2.36 0.29 -7.54
N LYS A 285 3.39 0.01 -8.34
CA LYS A 285 3.77 -1.35 -8.68
C LYS A 285 4.16 -2.15 -7.44
N LEU A 286 5.02 -1.57 -6.60
CA LEU A 286 5.41 -2.22 -5.35
C LEU A 286 4.18 -2.49 -4.47
N THR A 287 3.30 -1.51 -4.27
CA THR A 287 2.09 -1.67 -3.43
C THR A 287 1.16 -2.74 -3.96
N THR A 288 0.96 -2.80 -5.27
CA THR A 288 0.17 -3.85 -5.92
C THR A 288 0.79 -5.23 -5.72
N ASP A 289 2.10 -5.37 -5.87
CA ASP A 289 2.79 -6.66 -5.76
C ASP A 289 2.70 -7.22 -4.33
N PHE A 290 2.80 -6.38 -3.30
CA PHE A 290 2.62 -6.78 -1.90
C PHE A 290 1.20 -7.23 -1.56
N LEU A 291 0.21 -6.44 -1.98
CA LEU A 291 -1.18 -6.80 -1.72
C LEU A 291 -1.50 -8.13 -2.42
N LYS A 292 -0.99 -8.36 -3.64
CA LYS A 292 -1.18 -9.66 -4.32
C LYS A 292 -0.57 -10.84 -3.59
N SER A 293 0.64 -10.71 -3.01
CA SER A 293 1.29 -11.84 -2.31
C SER A 293 0.53 -12.26 -1.05
N ASP A 294 -0.10 -11.32 -0.34
CA ASP A 294 -0.86 -11.59 0.88
C ASP A 294 -2.31 -12.03 0.59
N PHE A 295 -2.94 -11.48 -0.45
CA PHE A 295 -4.33 -11.80 -0.81
C PHE A 295 -4.50 -13.07 -1.66
N SER A 296 -3.45 -13.58 -2.31
CA SER A 296 -3.56 -14.79 -3.16
C SER A 296 -3.37 -16.12 -2.43
N ASN A 297 -2.88 -16.12 -1.18
CA ASN A 297 -2.38 -17.34 -0.52
C ASN A 297 -3.04 -17.73 0.81
N SER A 298 -4.13 -17.09 1.23
CA SER A 298 -4.77 -17.47 2.51
C SER A 298 -6.13 -18.14 2.31
N ASP A 299 -6.19 -19.45 2.55
CA ASP A 299 -7.34 -20.00 3.27
C ASP A 299 -7.42 -19.26 4.62
N HIS A 300 -8.57 -18.63 4.90
CA HIS A 300 -8.77 -17.63 5.97
C HIS A 300 -8.52 -18.10 7.43
N LYS A 301 -7.99 -19.31 7.64
CA LYS A 301 -7.66 -19.86 8.98
C LYS A 301 -6.23 -19.55 9.44
N ASP A 302 -5.29 -19.28 8.53
CA ASP A 302 -3.88 -19.03 8.90
C ASP A 302 -3.58 -17.56 9.25
N LEU A 303 -4.42 -16.61 8.85
CA LEU A 303 -4.27 -15.18 9.20
C LEU A 303 -4.47 -14.90 10.70
N VAL A 304 -5.35 -15.65 11.36
CA VAL A 304 -5.67 -15.46 12.80
C VAL A 304 -4.68 -16.20 13.69
N LYS A 305 -4.11 -17.33 13.24
CA LYS A 305 -3.07 -18.05 13.98
C LYS A 305 -1.72 -17.32 13.94
N ASN A 306 -1.43 -16.64 12.82
CA ASN A 306 -0.20 -15.85 12.64
C ASN A 306 -0.21 -14.47 13.34
N GLN A 307 -1.38 -13.93 13.74
CA GLN A 307 -1.46 -12.71 14.55
C GLN A 307 -1.03 -12.92 16.02
N TYR A 308 -1.19 -14.13 16.56
CA TYR A 308 -0.72 -14.45 17.92
C TYR A 308 0.81 -14.64 17.98
N ASP A 309 1.44 -15.04 16.88
CA ASP A 309 2.90 -15.22 16.82
C ASP A 309 3.69 -13.92 16.60
N PHE A 310 3.01 -12.84 16.17
CA PHE A 310 3.56 -11.48 16.13
C PHE A 310 3.95 -10.95 17.52
N PHE A 311 3.33 -11.47 18.58
CA PHE A 311 3.65 -11.14 19.98
C PHE A 311 4.49 -12.21 20.70
N SER A 312 4.75 -13.37 20.06
CA SER A 312 5.44 -14.53 20.69
C SER A 312 6.89 -14.75 20.21
N GLY A 313 7.35 -14.01 19.20
CA GLY A 313 8.75 -14.04 18.77
C GLY A 313 9.14 -15.19 17.84
N LYS A 314 8.20 -15.82 17.13
CA LYS A 314 8.50 -16.78 16.06
C LYS A 314 8.24 -16.18 14.68
N LYS A 315 9.26 -16.13 13.81
CA LYS A 315 9.15 -15.61 12.44
C LYS A 315 8.79 -16.69 11.42
N THR A 316 7.72 -16.46 10.64
CA THR A 316 7.31 -17.27 9.48
C THR A 316 7.74 -16.60 8.15
N ASN A 317 7.66 -17.30 7.00
CA ASN A 317 7.97 -16.75 5.66
C ASN A 317 7.25 -15.43 5.36
N LEU A 318 6.00 -15.31 5.80
CA LEU A 318 5.19 -14.10 5.66
C LEU A 318 5.85 -12.87 6.33
N GLN A 319 6.51 -13.05 7.48
CA GLN A 319 7.17 -11.93 8.15
C GLN A 319 8.41 -11.44 7.38
N ARG A 320 9.16 -12.36 6.77
CA ARG A 320 10.28 -12.02 5.89
C ARG A 320 9.78 -11.23 4.67
N ASP A 321 8.72 -11.71 4.03
CA ASP A 321 8.16 -11.05 2.84
C ASP A 321 7.60 -9.65 3.19
N ILE A 322 6.93 -9.52 4.34
CA ILE A 322 6.54 -8.22 4.90
C ILE A 322 7.78 -7.35 5.16
N GLN A 323 8.84 -7.86 5.78
CA GLN A 323 10.03 -7.06 6.08
C GLN A 323 10.76 -6.58 4.82
N GLN A 324 10.92 -7.43 3.81
CA GLN A 324 11.46 -7.04 2.50
C GLN A 324 10.61 -5.93 1.88
N TYR A 325 9.30 -6.07 1.98
CA TYR A 325 8.38 -5.11 1.42
C TYR A 325 8.38 -3.77 2.16
N MET A 326 8.40 -3.81 3.49
CA MET A 326 8.47 -2.63 4.36
C MET A 326 9.77 -1.88 4.16
N PHE A 327 10.88 -2.62 3.98
CA PHE A 327 12.14 -2.05 3.55
C PHE A 327 12.00 -1.37 2.18
N ALA A 328 11.36 -2.05 1.23
CA ALA A 328 11.14 -1.54 -0.13
C ALA A 328 10.35 -0.23 -0.14
N VAL A 329 9.22 -0.21 0.56
CA VAL A 329 8.38 0.97 0.75
C VAL A 329 9.06 2.04 1.59
N SER A 330 10.10 1.76 2.36
CA SER A 330 10.82 2.82 3.10
C SER A 330 12.06 3.35 2.36
N ASN A 331 12.47 2.74 1.24
CA ASN A 331 13.76 2.99 0.60
C ASN A 331 13.70 2.87 -0.93
N LEU A 332 12.68 3.42 -1.58
CA LEU A 332 12.40 3.21 -3.01
C LEU A 332 13.61 3.48 -3.92
N ASP A 333 14.32 4.59 -3.68
CA ASP A 333 15.53 5.00 -4.41
C ASP A 333 16.65 3.95 -4.33
N LYS A 334 16.81 3.33 -3.16
CA LYS A 334 17.80 2.27 -2.93
C LYS A 334 17.35 0.96 -3.53
N VAL A 335 16.06 0.64 -3.44
CA VAL A 335 15.50 -0.66 -3.86
C VAL A 335 15.55 -0.85 -5.37
N PHE A 336 15.46 0.20 -6.18
CA PHE A 336 15.67 0.04 -7.63
C PHE A 336 17.12 -0.29 -7.99
N ASN A 337 18.07 0.28 -7.26
CA ASN A 337 19.49 0.00 -7.43
C ASN A 337 19.88 -1.38 -6.87
N ILE A 338 19.29 -1.79 -5.74
CA ILE A 338 19.50 -3.11 -5.15
C ILE A 338 18.83 -4.16 -6.05
N GLY A 339 17.53 -3.97 -6.30
CA GLY A 339 16.70 -4.67 -7.26
C GLY A 339 16.47 -6.16 -6.96
N GLY A 340 15.46 -6.74 -7.60
CA GLY A 340 15.32 -8.18 -7.72
C GLY A 340 16.10 -8.72 -8.91
N ILE A 341 16.25 -10.06 -8.98
CA ILE A 341 16.87 -10.73 -10.12
C ILE A 341 16.06 -10.42 -11.39
N SER A 342 16.70 -9.85 -12.40
CA SER A 342 16.07 -9.58 -13.69
C SER A 342 17.07 -9.75 -14.84
N GLN A 343 16.70 -10.54 -15.85
CA GLN A 343 17.60 -10.85 -16.95
C GLN A 343 18.04 -9.59 -17.71
N GLY A 344 19.35 -9.38 -17.77
CA GLY A 344 19.97 -8.24 -18.44
C GLY A 344 20.04 -6.95 -17.61
N SER A 345 19.47 -6.93 -16.41
CA SER A 345 19.51 -5.78 -15.48
C SER A 345 20.90 -5.55 -14.87
N THR A 346 21.21 -4.32 -14.51
CA THR A 346 22.45 -3.90 -13.84
C THR A 346 22.27 -3.62 -12.34
N ASN A 347 21.14 -4.02 -11.74
CA ASN A 347 20.94 -3.89 -10.30
C ASN A 347 21.88 -4.82 -9.51
N MET A 348 22.18 -4.45 -8.26
CA MET A 348 23.18 -5.13 -7.42
C MET A 348 22.91 -6.62 -7.24
N THR A 349 21.64 -7.01 -7.04
CA THR A 349 21.26 -8.42 -6.88
C THR A 349 21.53 -9.22 -8.14
N THR A 350 21.19 -8.66 -9.31
CA THR A 350 21.43 -9.31 -10.61
C THR A 350 22.93 -9.37 -10.92
N SER A 351 23.67 -8.30 -10.66
CA SER A 351 25.12 -8.28 -10.86
C SER A 351 25.82 -9.26 -9.91
N ALA A 352 25.40 -9.38 -8.64
CA ALA A 352 25.95 -10.35 -7.69
C ALA A 352 25.76 -11.79 -8.18
N LEU A 353 24.55 -12.11 -8.64
CA LEU A 353 24.24 -13.41 -9.25
C LEU A 353 25.08 -13.65 -10.52
N ARG A 354 25.28 -12.62 -11.34
CA ARG A 354 26.07 -12.74 -12.57
C ARG A 354 27.53 -13.05 -12.26
N PHE A 355 28.15 -12.33 -11.33
CA PHE A 355 29.53 -12.59 -10.91
C PHE A 355 29.68 -13.98 -10.27
N SER A 356 28.74 -14.41 -9.41
CA SER A 356 28.84 -15.71 -8.75
C SER A 356 28.67 -16.88 -9.73
N THR A 357 27.71 -16.79 -10.65
CA THR A 357 27.38 -17.90 -11.58
C THR A 357 28.40 -18.08 -12.70
N GLN A 358 29.34 -17.14 -12.92
CA GLN A 358 30.50 -17.38 -13.79
C GLN A 358 31.34 -18.58 -13.32
N GLY A 359 31.33 -18.86 -12.02
CA GLY A 359 31.99 -20.04 -11.45
C GLY A 359 31.13 -21.31 -11.46
N SER A 360 29.84 -21.23 -11.78
CA SER A 360 28.94 -22.39 -11.76
C SER A 360 28.97 -23.14 -13.08
N ARG A 361 29.08 -24.48 -13.01
CA ARG A 361 29.05 -25.35 -14.20
C ARG A 361 27.72 -25.34 -14.96
N GLU A 362 26.63 -24.99 -14.29
CA GLU A 362 25.32 -24.86 -14.93
C GLU A 362 25.27 -23.69 -15.92
N THR A 363 25.98 -22.60 -15.60
CA THR A 363 25.95 -21.37 -16.40
C THR A 363 27.15 -21.26 -17.34
N ASN A 364 28.30 -21.78 -16.92
CA ASN A 364 29.53 -21.80 -17.68
C ASN A 364 30.12 -23.22 -17.66
N PRO A 365 30.26 -23.91 -18.81
CA PRO A 365 30.81 -25.27 -18.85
C PRO A 365 32.18 -25.43 -18.17
N TYR A 366 32.95 -24.34 -18.10
CA TYR A 366 34.27 -24.30 -17.46
C TYR A 366 34.22 -23.82 -16.00
N GLY A 367 33.04 -23.68 -15.42
CA GLY A 367 32.85 -23.27 -14.03
C GLY A 367 33.61 -24.17 -13.05
N VAL A 368 34.19 -23.55 -12.04
CA VAL A 368 35.10 -24.17 -11.08
C VAL A 368 34.59 -24.16 -9.65
N LEU A 369 33.58 -23.33 -9.34
CA LEU A 369 32.99 -23.25 -8.00
C LEU A 369 31.98 -24.38 -7.81
N GLN A 370 31.94 -24.93 -6.60
CA GLN A 370 30.97 -25.95 -6.23
C GLN A 370 29.58 -25.31 -6.06
N ASP A 371 28.59 -25.93 -6.70
CA ASP A 371 27.18 -25.57 -6.61
C ASP A 371 26.33 -26.83 -6.39
N ASN A 372 25.04 -26.66 -6.10
CA ASN A 372 24.09 -27.76 -5.98
C ASN A 372 22.73 -27.36 -6.56
N ASP A 373 21.86 -28.35 -6.78
CA ASP A 373 20.54 -28.17 -7.42
C ASP A 373 19.64 -27.16 -6.70
N ARG A 374 19.84 -26.95 -5.39
CA ARG A 374 19.09 -25.98 -4.58
C ARG A 374 19.70 -24.59 -4.58
N ARG A 375 20.97 -24.46 -4.98
CA ARG A 375 21.76 -23.22 -4.94
C ARG A 375 21.86 -22.62 -3.53
N GLU A 376 21.82 -23.51 -2.53
CA GLU A 376 21.84 -23.24 -1.10
C GLU A 376 23.16 -23.74 -0.50
N GLY A 377 23.80 -22.96 0.37
CA GLY A 377 24.99 -23.32 1.12
C GLY A 377 26.23 -23.62 0.28
N SER A 378 26.20 -23.34 -1.02
CA SER A 378 27.28 -23.66 -1.95
C SER A 378 28.37 -22.58 -2.01
N GLN A 379 29.49 -22.86 -2.69
CA GLN A 379 30.54 -21.85 -2.91
C GLN A 379 30.02 -20.71 -3.79
N VAL A 380 29.19 -21.03 -4.78
CA VAL A 380 28.51 -20.03 -5.61
C VAL A 380 27.57 -19.18 -4.76
N ASN A 381 26.78 -19.80 -3.86
CA ASN A 381 25.89 -19.08 -2.97
C ASN A 381 26.65 -18.15 -2.01
N ALA A 382 27.69 -18.68 -1.36
CA ALA A 382 28.51 -17.95 -0.42
C ALA A 382 29.13 -16.69 -1.06
N PHE A 383 29.67 -16.82 -2.27
CA PHE A 383 30.20 -15.68 -3.02
C PHE A 383 29.11 -14.66 -3.35
N ARG A 384 27.93 -15.13 -3.80
CA ARG A 384 26.77 -14.29 -4.16
C ARG A 384 26.32 -13.40 -2.99
N HIS A 385 26.03 -13.99 -1.83
CA HIS A 385 25.55 -13.26 -0.65
C HIS A 385 26.61 -12.29 -0.11
N THR A 386 27.87 -12.72 -0.06
CA THR A 386 28.99 -11.85 0.34
C THR A 386 29.10 -10.64 -0.60
N LEU A 387 29.04 -10.85 -1.92
CA LEU A 387 29.14 -9.77 -2.91
C LEU A 387 27.95 -8.83 -2.87
N TRP A 388 26.74 -9.38 -2.77
CA TRP A 388 25.53 -8.60 -2.64
C TRP A 388 25.58 -7.66 -1.43
N GLN A 389 25.94 -8.16 -0.24
CA GLN A 389 26.06 -7.31 0.95
C GLN A 389 27.23 -6.34 0.91
N SER A 390 28.36 -6.73 0.32
CA SER A 390 29.52 -5.85 0.18
C SER A 390 29.20 -4.67 -0.73
N ALA A 391 28.54 -4.90 -1.86
CA ALA A 391 28.14 -3.85 -2.79
C ALA A 391 27.11 -2.89 -2.19
N ILE A 392 26.10 -3.41 -1.48
CA ILE A 392 25.12 -2.57 -0.77
C ILE A 392 25.82 -1.72 0.29
N THR A 393 26.74 -2.31 1.06
CA THR A 393 27.47 -1.60 2.12
C THR A 393 28.39 -0.53 1.56
N ALA A 394 29.10 -0.83 0.47
CA ALA A 394 30.02 0.10 -0.16
C ALA A 394 29.30 1.34 -0.72
N LYS A 395 28.03 1.20 -1.16
CA LYS A 395 27.22 2.30 -1.71
C LYS A 395 26.37 3.03 -0.67
N TYR A 396 25.76 2.30 0.27
CA TYR A 396 24.73 2.83 1.17
C TYR A 396 25.08 2.75 2.67
N GLY A 397 26.25 2.23 3.00
CA GLY A 397 26.68 2.06 4.39
C GLY A 397 26.13 0.80 5.06
N LYS A 398 26.70 0.51 6.23
CA LYS A 398 26.45 -0.74 6.99
C LYS A 398 25.02 -0.80 7.51
N GLU A 399 24.41 0.32 7.94
CA GLU A 399 23.06 0.28 8.50
C GLU A 399 22.03 -0.14 7.44
N ILE A 400 22.11 0.43 6.23
CA ILE A 400 21.21 0.05 5.14
C ILE A 400 21.44 -1.41 4.74
N ALA A 401 22.70 -1.84 4.59
CA ALA A 401 23.00 -3.22 4.24
C ALA A 401 22.48 -4.22 5.27
N SER A 402 22.61 -3.92 6.57
CA SER A 402 22.02 -4.75 7.62
C SER A 402 20.51 -4.80 7.47
N ARG A 403 19.81 -3.66 7.37
CA ARG A 403 18.34 -3.65 7.22
C ARG A 403 17.86 -4.42 5.99
N VAL A 404 18.62 -4.41 4.89
CA VAL A 404 18.31 -5.22 3.70
C VAL A 404 18.50 -6.71 3.98
N ALA A 405 19.62 -7.10 4.61
CA ALA A 405 19.86 -8.50 5.00
C ALA A 405 18.81 -8.98 6.00
N ASP A 406 18.50 -8.17 7.01
CA ASP A 406 17.56 -8.52 8.06
C ASP A 406 16.12 -8.62 7.55
N ALA A 407 15.82 -7.91 6.46
CA ALA A 407 14.58 -8.06 5.74
C ALA A 407 14.60 -9.31 4.84
N HIS A 408 15.73 -9.61 4.20
CA HIS A 408 15.88 -10.73 3.28
C HIS A 408 15.98 -12.09 3.97
N GLU A 409 16.56 -12.14 5.18
CA GLU A 409 16.82 -13.33 6.00
C GLU A 409 16.07 -13.25 7.35
N ARG A 410 15.88 -14.34 8.11
CA ARG A 410 15.23 -14.28 9.43
C ARG A 410 16.22 -13.92 10.56
N TYR A 411 16.79 -12.71 10.51
CA TYR A 411 17.94 -12.29 11.34
C TYR A 411 17.77 -12.46 12.87
N ASP A 412 16.56 -12.25 13.39
CA ASP A 412 16.33 -12.02 14.83
C ASP A 412 16.11 -13.32 15.64
N THR A 413 15.96 -14.46 14.96
CA THR A 413 15.62 -15.75 15.61
C THR A 413 16.71 -16.80 15.48
N LEU A 414 17.78 -16.52 14.73
CA LEU A 414 18.84 -17.47 14.44
C LEU A 414 19.99 -17.35 15.44
N ASP A 415 20.27 -18.45 16.14
CA ASP A 415 21.51 -18.60 16.88
C ASP A 415 22.65 -18.90 15.89
N LEU A 416 23.37 -17.85 15.51
CA LEU A 416 24.54 -17.94 14.63
C LEU A 416 25.75 -18.61 15.31
N SER A 417 25.64 -19.19 16.49
CA SER A 417 26.63 -20.11 17.04
C SER A 417 26.40 -21.56 16.60
N VAL A 418 25.18 -21.90 16.15
CA VAL A 418 24.85 -23.24 15.65
C VAL A 418 25.59 -23.53 14.35
N ARG A 419 26.25 -24.68 14.27
CA ARG A 419 27.06 -25.10 13.11
C ARG A 419 26.63 -26.43 12.51
N HIS A 420 25.63 -27.10 13.08
CA HIS A 420 25.18 -28.43 12.65
C HIS A 420 23.66 -28.42 12.49
N PHE A 421 23.19 -28.92 11.35
CA PHE A 421 21.79 -28.87 10.94
C PHE A 421 21.37 -30.19 10.31
N LYS A 422 20.08 -30.53 10.41
CA LYS A 422 19.54 -31.75 9.78
C LYS A 422 19.32 -31.58 8.28
N THR A 423 19.06 -30.37 7.81
CA THR A 423 18.73 -30.09 6.41
C THR A 423 19.65 -29.01 5.84
N SER A 424 19.83 -29.00 4.52
CA SER A 424 20.60 -27.99 3.81
C SER A 424 19.98 -26.59 3.97
N ALA A 425 18.66 -26.50 3.93
CA ALA A 425 17.92 -25.24 3.99
C ALA A 425 18.10 -24.54 5.35
N ASP A 426 18.12 -25.30 6.46
CA ASP A 426 18.37 -24.71 7.78
C ASP A 426 19.83 -24.24 7.93
N ALA A 427 20.77 -24.95 7.31
CA ALA A 427 22.17 -24.55 7.29
C ALA A 427 22.40 -23.31 6.41
N ASP A 428 21.72 -23.24 5.27
CA ASP A 428 21.82 -22.15 4.29
C ASP A 428 21.52 -20.80 4.91
N GLU A 429 20.43 -20.69 5.66
CA GLU A 429 20.05 -19.42 6.30
C GLU A 429 21.16 -18.92 7.25
N THR A 430 21.78 -19.82 8.01
CA THR A 430 22.93 -19.48 8.88
C THR A 430 24.17 -19.08 8.05
N ILE A 431 24.40 -19.74 6.93
CA ILE A 431 25.52 -19.47 6.02
C ILE A 431 25.38 -18.10 5.38
N ASP A 432 24.20 -17.79 4.82
CA ASP A 432 23.89 -16.52 4.18
C ASP A 432 24.07 -15.37 5.17
N MET A 433 23.59 -15.54 6.40
CA MET A 433 23.76 -14.58 7.50
C MET A 433 25.23 -14.30 7.86
N LEU A 434 26.06 -15.35 7.94
CA LEU A 434 27.48 -15.22 8.25
C LEU A 434 28.25 -14.56 7.10
N ASN A 435 27.96 -14.97 5.86
CA ASN A 435 28.54 -14.38 4.65
C ASN A 435 28.09 -12.94 4.44
N ASN A 436 26.84 -12.63 4.78
CA ASN A 436 26.31 -11.27 4.78
C ASN A 436 27.12 -10.37 5.74
N ARG A 437 27.48 -10.85 6.94
CA ARG A 437 28.35 -10.11 7.88
C ARG A 437 29.74 -9.87 7.31
N THR A 438 30.35 -10.89 6.72
CA THR A 438 31.65 -10.78 6.04
C THR A 438 31.60 -9.77 4.89
N GLY A 439 30.55 -9.83 4.05
CA GLY A 439 30.32 -8.89 2.96
C GLY A 439 30.24 -7.46 3.45
N ARG A 440 29.49 -7.18 4.52
CA ARG A 440 29.45 -5.83 5.11
C ARG A 440 30.82 -5.34 5.58
N GLN A 441 31.63 -6.20 6.20
CA GLN A 441 32.98 -5.83 6.63
C GLN A 441 33.87 -5.45 5.43
N ILE A 442 33.84 -6.26 4.37
CA ILE A 442 34.61 -5.99 3.14
C ILE A 442 34.12 -4.72 2.46
N GLY A 443 32.79 -4.52 2.36
CA GLY A 443 32.20 -3.35 1.73
C GLY A 443 32.51 -2.05 2.46
N MET A 444 32.59 -2.07 3.80
CA MET A 444 33.04 -0.92 4.59
C MET A 444 34.52 -0.59 4.32
N ALA A 445 35.38 -1.61 4.27
CA ALA A 445 36.81 -1.43 4.01
C ALA A 445 37.08 -0.95 2.57
N ASN A 446 36.15 -1.19 1.64
CA ASN A 446 36.24 -0.84 0.23
C ASN A 446 35.08 0.09 -0.19
N ALA A 447 34.75 1.10 0.61
CA ALA A 447 33.63 1.99 0.31
C ALA A 447 33.78 2.70 -1.04
N ASN A 448 32.65 2.97 -1.72
CA ASN A 448 32.58 3.68 -3.01
C ASN A 448 33.34 3.04 -4.19
N THR A 449 33.67 1.74 -4.13
CA THR A 449 34.24 1.04 -5.31
C THR A 449 33.17 0.38 -6.17
N SER A 450 33.54 0.00 -7.40
CA SER A 450 32.64 -0.68 -8.33
C SER A 450 32.32 -2.11 -7.89
N MET A 451 31.22 -2.66 -8.42
CA MET A 451 30.81 -4.05 -8.17
C MET A 451 31.91 -5.07 -8.55
N LYS A 452 32.65 -4.83 -9.64
CA LYS A 452 33.82 -5.63 -10.03
C LYS A 452 34.95 -5.57 -9.01
N GLU A 453 35.25 -4.39 -8.47
CA GLU A 453 36.30 -4.26 -7.43
C GLU A 453 35.88 -4.92 -6.11
N GLN A 454 34.59 -4.82 -5.74
CA GLN A 454 34.03 -5.60 -4.62
C GLN A 454 34.18 -7.11 -4.86
N ALA A 455 33.84 -7.60 -6.06
CA ALA A 455 33.97 -9.01 -6.42
C ALA A 455 35.42 -9.50 -6.30
N LYS A 456 36.41 -8.69 -6.72
CA LYS A 456 37.84 -9.01 -6.57
C LYS A 456 38.29 -9.04 -5.11
N ALA A 457 37.85 -8.08 -4.30
CA ALA A 457 38.17 -8.05 -2.87
C ALA A 457 37.63 -9.32 -2.16
N ILE A 458 36.41 -9.72 -2.49
CA ILE A 458 35.78 -10.92 -1.93
C ILE A 458 36.46 -12.18 -2.45
N LEU A 459 36.83 -12.23 -3.73
CA LEU A 459 37.54 -13.38 -4.28
C LEU A 459 38.88 -13.61 -3.57
N ASN A 460 39.61 -12.52 -3.27
CA ASN A 460 40.83 -12.57 -2.46
C ASN A 460 40.54 -13.06 -1.03
N HIS A 461 39.45 -12.60 -0.39
CA HIS A 461 39.07 -13.07 0.94
C HIS A 461 38.67 -14.56 0.92
N PHE A 462 37.91 -15.00 -0.08
CA PHE A 462 37.50 -16.40 -0.22
C PHE A 462 38.70 -17.33 -0.42
N HIS A 463 39.73 -16.87 -1.12
CA HIS A 463 40.98 -17.61 -1.30
C HIS A 463 41.84 -17.65 -0.04
N LYS A 464 42.03 -16.50 0.63
CA LYS A 464 42.98 -16.39 1.76
C LYS A 464 42.39 -16.80 3.10
N GLU A 465 41.14 -16.41 3.36
CA GLU A 465 40.48 -16.52 4.66
C GLU A 465 39.28 -17.46 4.65
N GLY A 466 38.63 -17.63 3.50
CA GLY A 466 37.48 -18.50 3.28
C GLY A 466 36.13 -17.82 3.47
N LEU A 467 35.07 -18.47 3.00
CA LEU A 467 33.66 -18.09 3.23
C LEU A 467 32.89 -19.27 3.81
N TYR A 468 31.73 -19.01 4.41
CA TYR A 468 30.91 -20.06 5.01
C TYR A 468 30.15 -20.83 3.92
N VAL A 469 30.15 -22.16 4.03
CA VAL A 469 29.48 -23.11 3.13
C VAL A 469 28.93 -24.29 3.93
N ALA A 470 28.00 -25.04 3.33
CA ALA A 470 27.49 -26.29 3.88
C ALA A 470 28.35 -27.46 3.39
N LYS A 471 28.72 -28.34 4.32
CA LYS A 471 29.31 -29.65 4.01
C LYS A 471 28.42 -30.75 4.57
N GLU A 472 28.00 -31.65 3.72
CA GLU A 472 27.25 -32.83 4.12
C GLU A 472 28.13 -33.78 4.94
N ASN A 473 27.55 -34.39 5.96
CA ASN A 473 28.17 -35.39 6.82
C ASN A 473 27.14 -36.45 7.24
N ALA A 474 27.59 -37.49 7.95
CA ALA A 474 26.73 -38.62 8.35
C ALA A 474 25.50 -38.24 9.19
N SER A 475 25.46 -37.05 9.79
CA SER A 475 24.39 -36.57 10.66
C SER A 475 23.59 -35.40 10.07
N GLY A 476 23.86 -35.00 8.81
CA GLY A 476 23.22 -33.88 8.13
C GLY A 476 24.24 -32.93 7.52
N PHE A 477 24.18 -31.64 7.87
CA PHE A 477 25.00 -30.58 7.29
C PHE A 477 25.77 -29.81 8.35
N SER A 478 27.02 -29.48 8.04
CA SER A 478 27.88 -28.61 8.84
C SER A 478 28.19 -27.30 8.13
N VAL A 479 28.09 -26.20 8.88
CA VAL A 479 28.52 -24.87 8.42
C VAL A 479 30.02 -24.74 8.67
N VAL A 480 30.81 -24.63 7.60
CA VAL A 480 32.28 -24.53 7.69
C VAL A 480 32.78 -23.32 6.91
N LYS A 481 33.89 -22.74 7.35
CA LYS A 481 34.59 -21.69 6.60
C LYS A 481 35.59 -22.36 5.64
N GLU A 482 35.26 -22.40 4.35
CA GLU A 482 36.05 -23.06 3.30
C GLU A 482 36.81 -22.02 2.46
N LYS A 483 38.04 -22.36 2.06
CA LYS A 483 38.81 -21.59 1.08
C LYS A 483 38.66 -22.21 -0.31
N ILE A 484 38.64 -21.36 -1.33
CA ILE A 484 38.75 -21.83 -2.72
C ILE A 484 40.22 -22.15 -3.07
N SER A 485 40.44 -23.04 -4.02
CA SER A 485 41.77 -23.42 -4.50
C SER A 485 42.42 -22.32 -5.35
N ASP A 486 43.73 -22.47 -5.62
CA ASP A 486 44.47 -21.56 -6.50
C ASP A 486 43.91 -21.58 -7.94
N GLU A 487 43.48 -22.74 -8.42
CA GLU A 487 42.85 -22.91 -9.73
C GLU A 487 41.48 -22.21 -9.76
N GLN A 488 40.67 -22.41 -8.72
CA GLN A 488 39.38 -21.74 -8.60
C GLN A 488 39.54 -20.22 -8.56
N PHE A 489 40.49 -19.72 -7.76
CA PHE A 489 40.82 -18.31 -7.66
C PHE A 489 41.27 -17.74 -9.00
N SER A 490 42.25 -18.38 -9.64
CA SER A 490 42.83 -17.91 -10.90
C SER A 490 41.79 -17.86 -12.02
N TYR A 491 40.94 -18.89 -12.10
CA TYR A 491 39.84 -18.93 -13.06
C TYR A 491 38.84 -17.79 -12.82
N MET A 492 38.30 -17.66 -11.60
CA MET A 492 37.32 -16.61 -11.30
C MET A 492 37.89 -15.22 -11.54
N LYS A 493 39.15 -14.99 -11.16
CA LYS A 493 39.85 -13.72 -11.40
C LYS A 493 39.94 -13.41 -12.89
N SER A 494 40.25 -14.42 -13.73
CA SER A 494 40.30 -14.25 -15.19
C SER A 494 38.95 -13.84 -15.78
N GLN A 495 37.85 -14.42 -15.28
CA GLN A 495 36.50 -14.07 -15.74
C GLN A 495 36.14 -12.64 -15.33
N PHE A 496 36.46 -12.25 -14.10
CA PHE A 496 36.20 -10.90 -13.60
C PHE A 496 37.02 -9.86 -14.35
N ASP A 497 38.30 -10.14 -14.63
CA ASP A 497 39.16 -9.22 -15.36
C ASP A 497 38.64 -8.99 -16.79
N ARG A 498 38.11 -10.02 -17.46
CA ARG A 498 37.50 -9.94 -18.80
C ARG A 498 36.14 -9.25 -18.83
N GLY A 499 35.34 -9.40 -17.77
CA GLY A 499 34.00 -8.82 -17.68
C GLY A 499 33.99 -7.32 -17.36
N ASP A 500 32.85 -6.68 -17.59
CA ASP A 500 32.64 -5.27 -17.22
C ASP A 500 32.35 -5.09 -15.71
N ASN A 501 32.04 -3.85 -15.29
CA ASN A 501 31.73 -3.55 -13.89
C ASN A 501 30.50 -4.28 -13.35
N GLU A 502 29.59 -4.73 -14.21
CA GLU A 502 28.37 -5.45 -13.82
C GLU A 502 28.53 -6.97 -13.99
N GLY A 503 29.68 -7.44 -14.46
CA GLY A 503 29.99 -8.85 -14.66
C GLY A 503 29.51 -9.41 -15.99
N PHE A 504 29.16 -8.56 -16.97
CA PHE A 504 28.91 -9.05 -18.33
C PHE A 504 30.22 -9.39 -19.03
N SER A 505 30.27 -10.54 -19.70
CA SER A 505 31.37 -10.87 -20.59
C SER A 505 31.29 -10.07 -21.90
N PRO A 506 32.42 -9.89 -22.63
CA PRO A 506 32.42 -9.23 -23.93
C PRO A 506 31.42 -9.85 -24.92
N GLU A 507 31.26 -11.18 -24.88
CA GLU A 507 30.33 -11.91 -25.76
C GLU A 507 28.87 -11.64 -25.39
N GLN A 508 28.58 -11.51 -24.09
CA GLN A 508 27.23 -11.14 -23.63
C GLN A 508 26.88 -9.71 -24.03
N LEU A 509 27.84 -8.78 -23.98
CA LEU A 509 27.66 -7.40 -24.44
C LEU A 509 27.48 -7.35 -25.96
N ALA A 510 28.31 -8.05 -26.73
CA ALA A 510 28.19 -8.15 -28.18
C ALA A 510 26.84 -8.76 -28.62
N ALA A 511 26.31 -9.70 -27.85
CA ALA A 511 24.99 -10.29 -28.07
C ALA A 511 23.83 -9.44 -27.55
N GLY A 512 24.07 -8.21 -27.08
CA GLY A 512 23.02 -7.30 -26.60
C GLY A 512 22.28 -7.82 -25.35
N LYS A 513 22.91 -8.65 -24.52
CA LYS A 513 22.26 -9.24 -23.33
C LYS A 513 22.05 -8.23 -22.19
N ARG A 514 22.75 -7.09 -22.22
CA ARG A 514 22.50 -6.00 -21.27
C ARG A 514 21.25 -5.24 -21.70
N LYS A 515 20.31 -5.11 -20.78
CA LYS A 515 19.15 -4.23 -20.90
C LYS A 515 19.41 -3.05 -19.98
N GLU A 516 19.85 -1.93 -20.53
CA GLU A 516 20.03 -0.69 -19.76
C GLU A 516 18.70 -0.38 -19.04
N PRO A 517 18.73 -0.05 -17.74
CA PRO A 517 17.52 0.32 -17.03
C PRO A 517 16.91 1.57 -17.69
N ILE A 518 15.61 1.54 -17.99
CA ILE A 518 14.84 2.72 -18.37
C ILE A 518 14.71 3.58 -17.11
N VAL A 519 15.78 4.31 -16.77
CA VAL A 519 15.74 5.35 -15.75
C VAL A 519 16.54 6.53 -16.29
N ASP A 520 15.92 7.25 -17.22
CA ASP A 520 16.26 8.65 -17.44
C ASP A 520 15.85 9.41 -16.16
N TYR A 521 16.84 9.78 -15.36
CA TYR A 521 16.67 10.86 -14.39
C TYR A 521 16.88 12.17 -15.14
N GLN A 522 15.79 12.79 -15.57
CA GLN A 522 15.69 14.23 -15.77
C GLN A 522 14.63 14.81 -14.83
#